data_AF-A0AA88KT30-F1
#
_entry.id   AF-A0AA88KT30-F1
#
_cell.length_a   1.000
_cell.length_b   1.000
_cell.length_c   1.000
_cell.angle_alpha   90.00
_cell.angle_beta   90.00
_cell.angle_gamma   90.00
#
_symmetry.space_group_name_H-M   'P 1'
#
loop_
_entity.id
_entity.type
_entity.pdbx_description
1 polymer ?
#
loop_
_entity_poly.entity_id
_entity_poly.type
_entity_poly.pdbx_seq_one_letter_code
_entity_poly.pdbx_strand_id
1 'polypeptide(L)'
;MEKYNILCISETRISGSGSIVITAPETLHQFHFFYSGIEDNSGLHGVGFIMNQRTRNALLEWEPVSCRLARIRLKGNPANVSIISTYAPTRDATETTKDDFYGELQQLSSSIAARDYLIVAGDFNARVGPSDQTIRQILGKCGQGHRCENGQRLVNYALMNHLVITNTIFQHKPSHLLTWHSNDGVTKAQIDFILVRQRWRSSVQDSRSYNGADTGSQSGSDHRLVAAKILLRLAIRRKNKSKVGFDIGRGCTDNIFAFRLIIQQFERYNLPLILMFLDFIAAFDSVTRQKLWKILENDGMPLKLVELMKAYYDASVSRVRIYGEETEEFLVEFGVKQGCFLSPTLFNYCIDWVLENALSSYPGAQVGQNLSLTDLDYADDVGLLSDPVEAQNMLDSVVAWAVLIGLKVSTEKTKFMAINHDTGLFPLTINQVQLEKVN
;
A
#
# COMPACT_ATOMS: atom_id res chain seq x y z
N MET A 1 -22.40 21.24 -2.85
CA MET A 1 -20.91 21.19 -2.87
C MET A 1 -20.25 21.63 -1.56
N GLU A 2 -20.90 22.37 -0.65
CA GLU A 2 -20.27 22.89 0.59
C GLU A 2 -19.69 21.82 1.53
N LYS A 3 -20.17 20.58 1.45
CA LYS A 3 -19.68 19.45 2.25
C LYS A 3 -18.40 18.79 1.69
N TYR A 4 -18.01 19.07 0.45
CA TYR A 4 -16.88 18.42 -0.23
C TYR A 4 -15.77 19.44 -0.52
N ASN A 5 -14.52 19.05 -0.26
CA ASN A 5 -13.38 19.93 -0.48
C ASN A 5 -12.97 20.01 -1.96
N ILE A 6 -13.15 18.89 -2.65
CA ILE A 6 -12.81 18.71 -4.06
C ILE A 6 -13.76 17.70 -4.70
N LEU A 7 -14.03 17.92 -5.98
CA LEU A 7 -14.84 17.05 -6.83
C LEU A 7 -14.10 16.82 -8.14
N CYS A 8 -13.96 15.55 -8.55
CA CYS A 8 -13.51 15.19 -9.90
C CYS A 8 -14.74 15.09 -10.80
N ILE A 9 -14.66 15.66 -11.99
CA ILE A 9 -15.75 15.68 -12.97
C ILE A 9 -15.25 15.07 -14.27
N SER A 10 -16.10 14.23 -14.86
CA SER A 10 -15.93 13.65 -16.19
C SER A 10 -17.07 14.11 -17.09
N GLU A 11 -16.89 14.01 -18.40
CA GLU A 11 -17.81 14.53 -19.43
C GLU A 11 -18.12 16.02 -19.28
N THR A 12 -17.08 16.84 -19.08
CA THR A 12 -17.26 18.29 -18.98
C THR A 12 -17.75 18.90 -20.30
N ARG A 13 -17.41 18.30 -21.45
CA ARG A 13 -17.77 18.76 -22.80
C ARG A 13 -17.31 20.19 -23.10
N ILE A 14 -16.26 20.65 -22.42
CA ILE A 14 -15.63 21.95 -22.63
C ILE A 14 -14.34 21.76 -23.42
N SER A 15 -14.18 22.52 -24.49
CA SER A 15 -12.98 22.46 -25.33
C SER A 15 -11.79 23.16 -24.70
N GLY A 16 -10.60 22.64 -25.00
CA GLY A 16 -9.32 23.13 -24.49
C GLY A 16 -9.11 22.87 -23.00
N SER A 17 -8.12 23.54 -22.42
CA SER A 17 -7.82 23.44 -20.98
C SER A 17 -7.73 24.82 -20.34
N GLY A 18 -8.10 24.91 -19.06
CA GLY A 18 -8.12 26.19 -18.37
C GLY A 18 -8.73 26.12 -16.98
N SER A 19 -9.03 27.30 -16.43
CA SER A 19 -9.70 27.42 -15.14
C SER A 19 -10.72 28.56 -15.16
N ILE A 20 -11.90 28.34 -14.57
CA ILE A 20 -12.93 29.35 -14.38
C ILE A 20 -13.40 29.38 -12.92
N VAL A 21 -13.88 30.54 -12.48
CA VAL A 21 -14.55 30.69 -11.18
C VAL A 21 -16.05 30.58 -11.37
N ILE A 22 -16.67 29.63 -10.70
CA ILE A 22 -18.10 29.38 -10.72
C ILE A 22 -18.70 29.95 -9.45
N THR A 23 -19.75 30.77 -9.58
CA THR A 23 -20.51 31.27 -8.43
C THR A 23 -21.81 30.48 -8.31
N ALA A 24 -22.05 29.85 -7.16
CA ALA A 24 -23.29 29.12 -6.92
C ALA A 24 -24.49 30.10 -6.90
N PRO A 25 -25.54 29.87 -7.69
CA PRO A 25 -26.64 30.83 -7.85
C PRO A 25 -27.37 31.16 -6.54
N GLU A 26 -27.52 30.18 -5.65
CA GLU A 26 -28.30 30.33 -4.41
C GLU A 26 -27.47 30.82 -3.22
N THR A 27 -26.24 30.32 -3.06
CA THR A 27 -25.42 30.61 -1.87
C THR A 27 -24.34 31.66 -2.12
N LEU A 28 -24.18 32.13 -3.37
CA LEU A 28 -23.12 33.02 -3.84
C LEU A 28 -21.70 32.53 -3.52
N HIS A 29 -21.55 31.25 -3.18
CA HIS A 29 -20.25 30.66 -2.90
C HIS A 29 -19.46 30.48 -4.19
N GLN A 30 -18.19 30.87 -4.15
CA GLN A 30 -17.27 30.72 -5.28
C GLN A 30 -16.53 29.39 -5.22
N PHE A 31 -16.54 28.69 -6.34
CA PHE A 31 -15.78 27.47 -6.60
C PHE A 31 -14.83 27.70 -7.76
N HIS A 32 -13.67 27.07 -7.70
CA HIS A 32 -12.67 27.08 -8.78
C HIS A 32 -12.81 25.79 -9.56
N PHE A 33 -13.06 25.91 -10.87
CA PHE A 33 -13.18 24.79 -11.77
C PHE A 33 -12.01 24.77 -12.75
N PHE A 34 -11.22 23.70 -12.72
CA PHE A 34 -10.14 23.42 -13.66
C PHE A 34 -10.63 22.36 -14.63
N TYR A 35 -10.44 22.56 -15.93
CA TYR A 35 -10.94 21.65 -16.96
C TYR A 35 -9.87 21.34 -17.99
N SER A 36 -9.95 20.13 -18.55
CA SER A 36 -9.11 19.60 -19.62
C SER A 36 -9.98 18.81 -20.57
N GLY A 37 -10.17 19.34 -21.78
CA GLY A 37 -10.94 18.72 -22.86
C GLY A 37 -10.17 18.65 -24.16
N ILE A 38 -10.83 18.17 -25.20
CA ILE A 38 -10.28 18.12 -26.56
C ILE A 38 -10.18 19.55 -27.12
N GLU A 39 -9.16 19.83 -27.93
CA GLU A 39 -8.99 21.16 -28.55
C GLU A 39 -9.96 21.43 -29.69
N ASP A 40 -10.53 20.38 -30.28
CA ASP A 40 -11.60 20.53 -31.26
C ASP A 40 -12.92 20.91 -30.57
N ASN A 41 -13.77 21.66 -31.26
CA ASN A 41 -15.08 22.07 -30.74
C ASN A 41 -16.14 20.96 -30.86
N SER A 42 -15.75 19.68 -30.85
CA SER A 42 -16.70 18.55 -30.93
C SER A 42 -17.59 18.43 -29.69
N GLY A 43 -17.19 19.01 -28.55
CA GLY A 43 -17.89 18.84 -27.28
C GLY A 43 -17.81 17.42 -26.74
N LEU A 44 -16.84 16.62 -27.20
CA LEU A 44 -16.62 15.25 -26.75
C LEU A 44 -15.68 15.22 -25.53
N HIS A 45 -15.97 14.31 -24.60
CA HIS A 45 -15.13 13.97 -23.44
C HIS A 45 -14.92 15.15 -22.46
N GLY A 46 -13.75 15.20 -21.83
CA GLY A 46 -13.34 16.25 -20.91
C GLY A 46 -13.40 15.82 -19.46
N VAL A 47 -12.39 16.22 -18.70
CA VAL A 47 -12.25 15.98 -17.27
C VAL A 47 -11.92 17.26 -16.53
N GLY A 48 -12.12 17.29 -15.22
CA GLY A 48 -11.78 18.47 -14.44
C GLY A 48 -11.92 18.30 -12.94
N PHE A 49 -11.57 19.37 -12.23
CA PHE A 49 -11.67 19.46 -10.77
C PHE A 49 -12.45 20.70 -10.38
N ILE A 50 -13.50 20.52 -9.58
CA ILE A 50 -14.13 21.62 -8.84
C ILE A 50 -13.63 21.62 -7.41
N MET A 51 -13.19 22.77 -6.90
CA MET A 51 -12.67 22.89 -5.55
C MET A 51 -13.07 24.22 -4.90
N ASN A 52 -13.21 24.24 -3.58
CA ASN A 52 -13.49 25.47 -2.85
C ASN A 52 -12.22 26.33 -2.67
N GLN A 53 -12.38 27.57 -2.18
CA GLN A 53 -11.26 28.50 -1.98
C GLN A 53 -10.16 27.93 -1.07
N ARG A 54 -10.53 27.18 -0.02
CA ARG A 54 -9.56 26.58 0.91
C ARG A 54 -8.66 25.57 0.19
N THR A 55 -9.25 24.69 -0.62
CA THR A 55 -8.51 23.71 -1.41
C THR A 55 -7.68 24.40 -2.50
N ARG A 56 -8.22 25.46 -3.12
CA ARG A 56 -7.49 26.27 -4.12
C ARG A 56 -6.23 26.89 -3.55
N ASN A 57 -6.26 27.38 -2.30
CA ASN A 57 -5.08 27.93 -1.62
C ASN A 57 -4.02 26.86 -1.32
N ALA A 58 -4.40 25.58 -1.26
CA ALA A 58 -3.48 24.46 -1.11
C ALA A 58 -2.97 23.91 -2.46
N LEU A 59 -3.48 24.38 -3.60
CA LEU A 59 -3.06 23.91 -4.92
C LEU A 59 -1.60 24.29 -5.20
N LEU A 60 -0.75 23.28 -5.40
CA LEU A 60 0.66 23.42 -5.77
C LEU A 60 0.85 23.32 -7.28
N GLU A 61 0.09 22.45 -7.95
CA GLU A 61 0.27 22.11 -9.36
C GLU A 61 -1.07 21.73 -10.00
N TRP A 62 -1.27 22.15 -11.25
CA TRP A 62 -2.37 21.78 -12.14
C TRP A 62 -1.77 21.33 -13.47
N GLU A 63 -2.15 20.13 -13.92
CA GLU A 63 -1.59 19.49 -15.11
C GLU A 63 -2.75 18.91 -15.96
N PRO A 64 -3.16 19.60 -17.05
CA PRO A 64 -4.09 19.05 -18.04
C PRO A 64 -3.33 18.08 -18.97
N VAL A 65 -3.50 16.78 -18.75
CA VAL A 65 -2.73 15.74 -19.46
C VAL A 65 -3.36 15.42 -20.81
N SER A 66 -4.66 15.14 -20.81
CA SER A 66 -5.44 14.89 -22.02
C SER A 66 -6.93 15.19 -21.78
N CYS A 67 -7.78 14.97 -22.77
CA CYS A 67 -9.24 15.10 -22.61
C CYS A 67 -9.85 14.04 -21.68
N ARG A 68 -9.06 13.05 -21.23
CA ARG A 68 -9.48 11.94 -20.37
C ARG A 68 -8.73 11.90 -19.04
N LEU A 69 -7.61 12.61 -18.93
CA LEU A 69 -6.75 12.61 -17.75
C LEU A 69 -6.37 14.04 -17.37
N ALA A 70 -6.49 14.34 -16.09
CA ALA A 70 -5.93 15.56 -15.53
C ALA A 70 -5.45 15.31 -14.11
N ARG A 71 -4.41 16.02 -13.70
CA ARG A 71 -3.83 15.91 -12.36
C ARG A 71 -3.81 17.25 -11.66
N ILE A 72 -4.01 17.19 -10.35
CA ILE A 72 -3.62 18.26 -9.45
C ILE A 72 -2.71 17.73 -8.36
N ARG A 73 -1.91 18.63 -7.77
CA ARG A 73 -1.14 18.38 -6.57
C ARG A 73 -1.50 19.42 -5.52
N LEU A 74 -1.89 18.95 -4.33
CA LEU A 74 -2.28 19.77 -3.20
C LEU A 74 -1.23 19.66 -2.08
N LYS A 75 -0.98 20.76 -1.40
CA LYS A 75 -0.20 20.81 -0.18
C LYS A 75 -0.96 20.09 0.93
N GLY A 76 -0.34 19.06 1.48
CA GLY A 76 -0.89 18.27 2.58
C GLY A 76 0.10 18.11 3.73
N ASN A 77 -0.41 17.66 4.87
CA ASN A 77 0.37 17.28 6.04
C ASN A 77 -0.18 15.92 6.50
N PRO A 78 0.62 14.85 6.52
CA PRO A 78 2.09 14.83 6.54
C PRO A 78 2.79 14.79 5.17
N ALA A 79 2.07 14.56 4.09
CA ALA A 79 2.59 14.56 2.72
C ALA A 79 1.61 15.24 1.77
N ASN A 80 2.09 15.61 0.58
CA ASN A 80 1.26 16.21 -0.46
C ASN A 80 0.23 15.21 -1.00
N VAL A 81 -0.86 15.71 -1.54
CA VAL A 81 -1.95 14.90 -2.11
C VAL A 81 -1.99 15.14 -3.62
N SER A 82 -1.69 14.10 -4.39
CA SER A 82 -1.84 14.11 -5.85
C SER A 82 -3.14 13.40 -6.22
N ILE A 83 -3.99 14.09 -6.97
CA ILE A 83 -5.28 13.56 -7.40
C ILE A 83 -5.30 13.54 -8.93
N ILE A 84 -5.61 12.38 -9.49
CA ILE A 84 -5.83 12.20 -10.93
C ILE A 84 -7.33 12.04 -11.16
N SER A 85 -7.89 12.90 -12.02
CA SER A 85 -9.26 12.78 -12.53
C SER A 85 -9.22 11.97 -13.82
N THR A 86 -10.10 10.97 -13.92
CA THR A 86 -10.09 10.02 -15.04
C THR A 86 -11.45 9.89 -15.71
N TYR A 87 -11.43 9.79 -17.05
CA TYR A 87 -12.58 9.38 -17.86
C TYR A 87 -12.14 8.32 -18.86
N ALA A 88 -12.23 7.05 -18.47
CA ALA A 88 -11.73 5.94 -19.27
C ALA A 88 -12.59 5.70 -20.52
N PRO A 89 -12.01 5.14 -21.60
CA PRO A 89 -12.76 4.77 -22.79
C PRO A 89 -13.90 3.79 -22.50
N THR A 90 -14.98 3.90 -23.26
CA THR A 90 -16.14 3.01 -23.14
C THR A 90 -15.78 1.58 -23.58
N ARG A 91 -16.69 0.63 -23.35
CA ARG A 91 -16.50 -0.77 -23.76
C ARG A 91 -16.23 -0.91 -25.27
N ASP A 92 -16.92 -0.10 -26.07
CA ASP A 92 -16.91 -0.17 -27.53
C ASP A 92 -15.74 0.59 -28.18
N ALA A 93 -14.90 1.24 -27.37
CA ALA A 93 -13.65 1.84 -27.85
C ALA A 93 -12.68 0.77 -28.35
N THR A 94 -11.82 1.14 -29.30
CA THR A 94 -10.80 0.24 -29.83
C THR A 94 -9.78 -0.16 -28.75
N GLU A 95 -9.16 -1.33 -28.89
CA GLU A 95 -8.13 -1.79 -27.96
C GLU A 95 -6.95 -0.82 -27.89
N THR A 96 -6.55 -0.22 -29.02
CA THR A 96 -5.52 0.83 -29.07
C THR A 96 -5.88 2.02 -28.18
N THR A 97 -7.10 2.54 -28.27
CA THR A 97 -7.53 3.67 -27.41
C THR A 97 -7.53 3.30 -25.92
N LYS A 98 -7.88 2.05 -25.58
CA LYS A 98 -7.80 1.56 -24.20
C LYS A 98 -6.35 1.44 -23.74
N ASP A 99 -5.47 0.89 -24.57
CA ASP A 99 -4.04 0.73 -24.26
C ASP A 99 -3.34 2.08 -24.09
N ASP A 100 -3.59 3.03 -24.99
CA ASP A 100 -3.06 4.40 -24.92
C ASP A 100 -3.48 5.09 -23.62
N PHE A 101 -4.77 4.99 -23.26
CA PHE A 101 -5.29 5.57 -22.01
C PHE A 101 -4.60 4.99 -20.77
N TYR A 102 -4.47 3.67 -20.67
CA TYR A 102 -3.79 3.04 -19.54
C TYR A 102 -2.28 3.30 -19.54
N GLY A 103 -1.66 3.47 -20.71
CA GLY A 103 -0.28 3.90 -20.87
C GLY A 103 -0.03 5.30 -20.32
N GLU A 104 -0.82 6.29 -20.72
CA GLU A 104 -0.76 7.66 -20.18
C GLU A 104 -1.01 7.67 -18.66
N LEU A 105 -2.05 6.96 -18.20
CA LEU A 105 -2.38 6.88 -16.77
C LEU A 105 -1.24 6.26 -15.95
N GLN A 106 -0.55 5.25 -16.51
CA GLN A 106 0.62 4.64 -15.88
C GLN A 106 1.79 5.61 -15.80
N GLN A 107 2.10 6.32 -16.88
CA GLN A 107 3.17 7.32 -16.90
C GLN A 107 2.92 8.43 -15.87
N LEU A 108 1.69 8.95 -15.82
CA LEU A 108 1.27 9.97 -14.86
C LEU A 108 1.35 9.48 -13.41
N SER A 109 1.01 8.22 -13.16
CA SER A 109 1.06 7.65 -11.80
C SER A 109 2.48 7.34 -11.34
N SER A 110 3.37 6.98 -12.26
CA SER A 110 4.79 6.76 -12.02
C SER A 110 5.57 8.05 -11.78
N SER A 111 5.14 9.18 -12.37
CA SER A 111 5.79 10.49 -12.15
C SER A 111 5.51 11.08 -10.76
N ILE A 112 4.48 10.58 -10.06
CA ILE A 112 4.08 11.03 -8.73
C ILE A 112 4.96 10.40 -7.66
N ALA A 113 5.59 11.23 -6.82
CA ALA A 113 6.45 10.80 -5.72
C ALA A 113 5.75 9.75 -4.82
N ALA A 114 6.46 8.67 -4.50
CA ALA A 114 5.93 7.54 -3.72
C ALA A 114 5.41 7.93 -2.32
N ARG A 115 5.92 9.05 -1.77
CA ARG A 115 5.49 9.63 -0.49
C ARG A 115 4.16 10.37 -0.56
N ASP A 116 3.77 10.87 -1.74
CA ASP A 116 2.54 11.64 -1.88
C ASP A 116 1.33 10.69 -1.76
N TYR A 117 0.23 11.21 -1.23
CA TYR A 117 -1.05 10.53 -1.29
C TYR A 117 -1.52 10.55 -2.74
N LEU A 118 -1.50 9.40 -3.41
CA LEU A 118 -2.09 9.27 -4.74
C LEU A 118 -3.54 8.80 -4.61
N ILE A 119 -4.43 9.60 -5.18
CA ILE A 119 -5.85 9.30 -5.37
C ILE A 119 -6.12 9.33 -6.86
N VAL A 120 -6.71 8.28 -7.41
CA VAL A 120 -7.18 8.24 -8.80
C VAL A 120 -8.69 8.08 -8.77
N ALA A 121 -9.43 9.02 -9.34
CA ALA A 121 -10.88 9.05 -9.21
C ALA A 121 -11.56 9.46 -10.51
N GLY A 122 -12.70 8.85 -10.79
CA GLY A 122 -13.55 9.21 -11.91
C GLY A 122 -14.30 8.02 -12.45
N ASP A 123 -14.76 8.18 -13.69
CA ASP A 123 -15.47 7.14 -14.42
C ASP A 123 -14.47 6.27 -15.20
N PHE A 124 -14.47 4.97 -14.88
CA PHE A 124 -13.60 4.00 -15.51
C PHE A 124 -14.31 3.16 -16.57
N ASN A 125 -15.61 3.34 -16.79
CA ASN A 125 -16.40 2.52 -17.73
C ASN A 125 -16.15 1.01 -17.54
N ALA A 126 -15.95 0.60 -16.28
CA ALA A 126 -15.43 -0.71 -15.89
C ALA A 126 -16.30 -1.35 -14.81
N ARG A 127 -16.54 -2.65 -14.88
CA ARG A 127 -17.17 -3.43 -13.80
C ARG A 127 -16.12 -4.36 -13.23
N VAL A 128 -15.73 -4.14 -11.98
CA VAL A 128 -14.65 -4.91 -11.31
C VAL A 128 -15.16 -6.17 -10.61
N GLY A 129 -16.43 -6.16 -10.20
CA GLY A 129 -17.05 -7.24 -9.42
C GLY A 129 -16.48 -7.38 -8.01
N PRO A 130 -16.86 -8.43 -7.28
CA PRO A 130 -16.30 -8.73 -5.97
C PRO A 130 -14.86 -9.26 -6.08
N SER A 131 -14.09 -9.09 -5.00
CA SER A 131 -12.76 -9.68 -4.86
C SER A 131 -12.80 -11.20 -4.78
N ASP A 132 -11.82 -11.83 -5.43
CA ASP A 132 -11.37 -13.21 -5.21
C ASP A 132 -10.23 -13.25 -4.15
N GLN A 133 -9.63 -14.42 -3.93
CA GLN A 133 -8.56 -14.59 -2.95
C GLN A 133 -7.25 -13.91 -3.37
N THR A 134 -6.95 -13.82 -4.67
CA THR A 134 -5.65 -13.33 -5.17
C THR A 134 -5.57 -11.81 -5.15
N ILE A 135 -6.69 -11.11 -5.28
CA ILE A 135 -6.71 -9.62 -5.34
C ILE A 135 -7.30 -8.94 -4.10
N ARG A 136 -7.50 -9.67 -2.99
CA ARG A 136 -8.15 -9.16 -1.75
C ARG A 136 -7.45 -7.94 -1.13
N GLN A 137 -6.19 -7.74 -1.46
CA GLN A 137 -5.41 -6.59 -1.02
C GLN A 137 -5.84 -5.28 -1.69
N ILE A 138 -6.23 -5.33 -2.97
CA ILE A 138 -6.63 -4.16 -3.77
C ILE A 138 -8.15 -4.02 -3.89
N LEU A 139 -8.88 -5.12 -3.99
CA LEU A 139 -10.33 -5.14 -4.22
C LEU A 139 -11.06 -5.68 -2.99
N GLY A 140 -12.21 -5.08 -2.66
CA GLY A 140 -13.03 -5.53 -1.56
C GLY A 140 -14.12 -6.52 -1.99
N LYS A 141 -14.75 -7.16 -1.00
CA LYS A 141 -15.84 -8.14 -1.23
C LYS A 141 -17.17 -7.50 -1.62
N CYS A 142 -17.31 -6.18 -1.47
CA CYS A 142 -18.56 -5.47 -1.68
C CYS A 142 -18.73 -4.94 -3.12
N GLY A 143 -17.76 -5.19 -4.01
CA GLY A 143 -17.90 -4.83 -5.43
C GLY A 143 -19.09 -5.51 -6.10
N GLN A 144 -19.79 -4.78 -6.97
CA GLN A 144 -21.04 -5.22 -7.59
C GLN A 144 -20.84 -5.75 -9.02
N GLY A 145 -21.66 -6.73 -9.40
CA GLY A 145 -21.71 -7.28 -10.76
C GLY A 145 -20.57 -8.25 -11.10
N HIS A 146 -20.54 -8.67 -12.37
CA HIS A 146 -19.48 -9.53 -12.91
C HIS A 146 -18.36 -8.69 -13.51
N ARG A 147 -17.12 -9.17 -13.34
CA ARG A 147 -15.94 -8.48 -13.88
C ARG A 147 -15.99 -8.48 -15.41
N CYS A 148 -15.89 -7.30 -16.02
CA CYS A 148 -15.76 -7.17 -17.47
C CYS A 148 -14.29 -6.97 -17.88
N GLU A 149 -14.02 -6.93 -19.19
CA GLU A 149 -12.69 -6.69 -19.75
C GLU A 149 -12.07 -5.37 -19.27
N ASN A 150 -12.80 -4.25 -19.36
CA ASN A 150 -12.36 -2.96 -18.79
C ASN A 150 -12.12 -3.07 -17.27
N GLY A 151 -12.93 -3.88 -16.58
CA GLY A 151 -12.74 -4.20 -15.17
C GLY A 151 -11.43 -4.94 -14.90
N GLN A 152 -11.05 -5.89 -15.75
CA GLN A 152 -9.79 -6.60 -15.63
C GLN A 152 -8.60 -5.67 -15.88
N ARG A 153 -8.69 -4.77 -16.86
CA ARG A 153 -7.66 -3.72 -17.12
C ARG A 153 -7.48 -2.81 -15.90
N LEU A 154 -8.58 -2.35 -15.29
CA LEU A 154 -8.53 -1.54 -14.07
C LEU A 154 -7.91 -2.30 -12.88
N VAL A 155 -8.28 -3.57 -12.71
CA VAL A 155 -7.71 -4.43 -11.64
C VAL A 155 -6.21 -4.65 -11.85
N ASN A 156 -5.77 -4.90 -13.10
CA ASN A 156 -4.35 -5.07 -13.42
C ASN A 156 -3.56 -3.78 -13.14
N TYR A 157 -4.09 -2.64 -13.60
CA TYR A 157 -3.51 -1.33 -13.31
C TYR A 157 -3.42 -1.06 -11.79
N ALA A 158 -4.48 -1.38 -11.05
CA ALA A 158 -4.49 -1.23 -9.60
C ALA A 158 -3.46 -2.14 -8.92
N LEU A 159 -3.30 -3.37 -9.39
CA LEU A 159 -2.33 -4.32 -8.86
C LEU A 159 -0.89 -3.83 -9.10
N MET A 160 -0.57 -3.43 -10.33
CA MET A 160 0.75 -2.94 -10.72
C MET A 160 1.19 -1.69 -9.95
N ASN A 161 0.23 -0.83 -9.59
CA ASN A 161 0.51 0.43 -8.89
C ASN A 161 0.25 0.38 -7.38
N HIS A 162 -0.05 -0.82 -6.85
CA HIS A 162 -0.44 -1.02 -5.44
C HIS A 162 -1.56 -0.06 -5.01
N LEU A 163 -2.63 0.02 -5.81
CA LEU A 163 -3.80 0.85 -5.58
C LEU A 163 -4.97 0.01 -5.08
N VAL A 164 -5.74 0.60 -4.17
CA VAL A 164 -6.88 -0.02 -3.51
C VAL A 164 -8.16 0.65 -4.00
N ILE A 165 -9.10 -0.12 -4.53
CA ILE A 165 -10.38 0.36 -5.05
C ILE A 165 -11.35 0.56 -3.88
N THR A 166 -11.48 1.80 -3.41
CA THR A 166 -12.01 2.09 -2.07
C THR A 166 -13.49 1.78 -1.90
N ASN A 167 -14.33 2.11 -2.87
CA ASN A 167 -15.78 1.91 -2.85
C ASN A 167 -16.21 0.44 -3.06
N THR A 168 -15.28 -0.51 -3.01
CA THR A 168 -15.57 -1.96 -2.99
C THR A 168 -15.29 -2.61 -1.62
N ILE A 169 -14.70 -1.86 -0.69
CA ILE A 169 -14.21 -2.37 0.61
C ILE A 169 -15.24 -2.22 1.71
N PHE A 170 -15.95 -1.11 1.70
CA PHE A 170 -16.88 -0.76 2.76
C PHE A 170 -18.24 -1.41 2.51
N GLN A 171 -18.78 -2.02 3.56
CA GLN A 171 -20.10 -2.64 3.50
C GLN A 171 -21.17 -1.55 3.60
N HIS A 172 -21.93 -1.38 2.53
CA HIS A 172 -23.09 -0.48 2.47
C HIS A 172 -24.30 -1.19 1.86
N LYS A 173 -25.46 -0.55 1.96
CA LYS A 173 -26.66 -1.00 1.22
C LYS A 173 -26.37 -0.96 -0.29
N PRO A 174 -26.89 -1.89 -1.11
CA PRO A 174 -26.62 -1.91 -2.55
C PRO A 174 -26.88 -0.59 -3.28
N SER A 175 -27.89 0.18 -2.84
CA SER A 175 -28.21 1.50 -3.40
C SER A 175 -27.09 2.54 -3.23
N HIS A 176 -26.17 2.36 -2.29
CA HIS A 176 -25.00 3.21 -2.04
C HIS A 176 -23.70 2.67 -2.67
N LEU A 177 -23.78 1.59 -3.45
CA LEU A 177 -22.66 1.01 -4.19
C LEU A 177 -22.79 1.25 -5.70
N LEU A 178 -24.03 1.33 -6.18
CA LEU A 178 -24.34 1.60 -7.59
C LEU A 178 -24.06 3.07 -7.93
N THR A 179 -23.40 3.30 -9.05
CA THR A 179 -22.92 4.62 -9.47
C THR A 179 -23.57 5.09 -10.77
N TRP A 180 -24.16 4.19 -11.56
CA TRP A 180 -24.79 4.52 -12.83
C TRP A 180 -26.13 3.81 -13.04
N HIS A 181 -27.07 4.47 -13.72
CA HIS A 181 -28.37 3.94 -14.14
C HIS A 181 -28.55 4.17 -15.64
N SER A 182 -28.91 3.12 -16.35
CA SER A 182 -29.31 3.25 -17.75
C SER A 182 -30.59 4.06 -17.88
N ASN A 183 -30.74 4.74 -19.02
CA ASN A 183 -31.96 5.43 -19.41
C ASN A 183 -33.16 4.47 -19.53
N ASP A 184 -32.92 3.16 -19.60
CA ASP A 184 -33.96 2.12 -19.56
C ASP A 184 -34.62 1.94 -18.16
N GLY A 185 -34.04 2.53 -17.10
CA GLY A 185 -34.53 2.46 -15.72
C GLY A 185 -34.30 1.11 -15.02
N VAL A 186 -33.74 0.12 -15.70
CA VAL A 186 -33.54 -1.27 -15.25
C VAL A 186 -32.08 -1.55 -14.96
N THR A 187 -31.18 -1.17 -15.87
CA THR A 187 -29.77 -1.52 -15.78
C THR A 187 -29.04 -0.59 -14.84
N LYS A 188 -28.34 -1.16 -13.86
CA LYS A 188 -27.57 -0.41 -12.85
C LYS A 188 -26.17 -0.98 -12.74
N ALA A 189 -25.17 -0.12 -12.65
CA ALA A 189 -23.78 -0.53 -12.59
C ALA A 189 -22.96 0.28 -11.58
N GLN A 190 -21.83 -0.29 -11.19
CA GLN A 190 -20.76 0.39 -10.47
C GLN A 190 -19.61 0.57 -11.46
N ILE A 191 -19.43 1.78 -11.96
CA ILE A 191 -18.42 2.13 -12.98
C ILE A 191 -17.52 3.31 -12.58
N ASP A 192 -17.94 4.07 -11.57
CA ASP A 192 -17.17 5.16 -10.98
C ASP A 192 -16.39 4.65 -9.76
N PHE A 193 -15.09 4.90 -9.73
CA PHE A 193 -14.22 4.40 -8.66
C PHE A 193 -13.30 5.47 -8.11
N ILE A 194 -12.94 5.30 -6.84
CA ILE A 194 -11.89 6.06 -6.17
C ILE A 194 -10.83 5.05 -5.73
N LEU A 195 -9.64 5.17 -6.30
CA LEU A 195 -8.48 4.34 -6.00
C LEU A 195 -7.49 5.13 -5.13
N VAL A 196 -6.88 4.47 -4.16
CA VAL A 196 -5.89 5.07 -3.26
C VAL A 196 -4.70 4.13 -3.10
N ARG A 197 -3.46 4.65 -3.06
CA ARG A 197 -2.28 3.83 -2.77
C ARG A 197 -2.47 2.98 -1.50
N GLN A 198 -2.10 1.72 -1.56
CA GLN A 198 -2.35 0.70 -0.54
C GLN A 198 -1.76 1.07 0.83
N ARG A 199 -0.57 1.68 0.86
CA ARG A 199 0.03 2.26 2.06
C ARG A 199 -0.88 3.24 2.81
N TRP A 200 -1.75 3.96 2.09
CA TRP A 200 -2.68 4.95 2.62
C TRP A 200 -4.10 4.41 2.79
N ARG A 201 -4.33 3.11 2.60
CA ARG A 201 -5.65 2.47 2.73
C ARG A 201 -6.33 2.80 4.05
N SER A 202 -5.60 2.85 5.16
CA SER A 202 -6.13 3.17 6.49
C SER A 202 -6.54 4.64 6.66
N SER A 203 -6.12 5.53 5.75
CA SER A 203 -6.55 6.92 5.73
C SER A 203 -7.98 7.07 5.18
N VAL A 204 -8.47 6.09 4.42
CA VAL A 204 -9.84 6.08 3.90
C VAL A 204 -10.79 5.65 5.02
N GLN A 205 -11.65 6.55 5.48
CA GLN A 205 -12.63 6.29 6.54
C GLN A 205 -13.93 5.70 6.01
N ASP A 206 -14.33 6.11 4.81
CA ASP A 206 -15.57 5.70 4.17
C ASP A 206 -15.48 5.97 2.66
N SER A 207 -16.18 5.18 1.84
CA SER A 207 -16.26 5.39 0.38
C SER A 207 -17.54 4.76 -0.16
N ARG A 208 -18.45 5.60 -0.66
CA ARG A 208 -19.80 5.20 -1.09
C ARG A 208 -20.41 6.14 -2.14
N SER A 209 -21.44 5.68 -2.83
CA SER A 209 -22.30 6.50 -3.67
C SER A 209 -23.46 7.12 -2.89
N TYR A 210 -23.89 8.31 -3.33
CA TYR A 210 -24.97 9.07 -2.72
C TYR A 210 -26.16 9.18 -3.68
N ASN A 211 -27.35 8.91 -3.16
CA ASN A 211 -28.60 9.10 -3.89
C ASN A 211 -29.02 10.59 -3.80
N GLY A 212 -29.52 11.17 -4.89
CA GLY A 212 -30.11 12.52 -4.90
C GLY A 212 -29.11 13.67 -4.84
N ALA A 213 -27.85 13.45 -5.24
CA ALA A 213 -26.95 14.55 -5.56
C ALA A 213 -27.31 15.07 -6.96
N ASP A 214 -28.48 15.69 -7.09
CA ASP A 214 -28.98 16.18 -8.37
C ASP A 214 -28.03 17.24 -8.93
N THR A 215 -27.35 16.89 -10.01
CA THR A 215 -26.52 17.78 -10.81
C THR A 215 -27.41 18.67 -11.68
N GLY A 216 -28.21 19.54 -11.04
CA GLY A 216 -28.70 20.80 -11.60
C GLY A 216 -29.56 20.78 -12.87
N SER A 217 -30.09 19.65 -13.34
CA SER A 217 -31.08 19.62 -14.43
C SER A 217 -32.38 18.96 -13.97
N GLN A 218 -33.50 19.32 -14.60
CA GLN A 218 -34.82 18.68 -14.35
C GLN A 218 -34.84 17.18 -14.71
N SER A 219 -33.73 16.62 -15.20
CA SER A 219 -33.57 15.19 -15.53
C SER A 219 -32.33 14.55 -14.88
N GLY A 220 -31.56 15.27 -14.05
CA GLY A 220 -30.35 14.76 -13.36
C GLY A 220 -29.26 14.25 -14.32
N SER A 221 -28.16 13.76 -13.76
CA SER A 221 -27.24 12.86 -14.45
C SER A 221 -27.65 11.41 -14.18
N ASP A 222 -27.40 10.53 -15.14
CA ASP A 222 -27.46 9.08 -15.02
C ASP A 222 -26.39 8.51 -14.06
N HIS A 223 -25.36 9.30 -13.76
CA HIS A 223 -24.36 9.01 -12.74
C HIS A 223 -24.73 9.55 -11.36
N ARG A 224 -24.27 8.84 -10.33
CA ARG A 224 -24.38 9.21 -8.91
C ARG A 224 -23.02 9.62 -8.38
N LEU A 225 -23.02 10.63 -7.53
CA LEU A 225 -21.82 11.07 -6.83
C LEU A 225 -21.24 9.94 -5.97
N VAL A 226 -20.00 9.56 -6.27
CA VAL A 226 -19.16 8.73 -5.40
C VAL A 226 -18.27 9.66 -4.57
N ALA A 227 -18.28 9.48 -3.25
CA ALA A 227 -17.43 10.26 -2.38
C ALA A 227 -16.70 9.39 -1.35
N ALA A 228 -15.42 9.68 -1.19
CA ALA A 228 -14.57 9.10 -0.16
C ALA A 228 -14.25 10.13 0.92
N LYS A 229 -14.33 9.72 2.19
CA LYS A 229 -13.84 10.52 3.32
C LYS A 229 -12.43 10.05 3.65
N ILE A 230 -11.45 10.90 3.38
CA ILE A 230 -10.03 10.57 3.58
C ILE A 230 -9.47 11.47 4.67
N LEU A 231 -8.92 10.87 5.71
CA LEU A 231 -8.22 11.57 6.78
C LEU A 231 -6.73 11.34 6.61
N LEU A 232 -6.02 12.39 6.17
CA LEU A 232 -4.58 12.36 5.99
C LEU A 232 -3.91 12.11 7.34
N ARG A 233 -3.36 10.92 7.52
CA ARG A 233 -2.60 10.51 8.70
C ARG A 233 -1.34 9.81 8.25
N LEU A 234 -0.30 9.96 9.05
CA LEU A 234 0.85 9.06 8.98
C LEU A 234 0.34 7.63 9.06
N ALA A 235 0.57 6.87 7.99
CA ALA A 235 0.37 5.45 8.01
C ALA A 235 1.53 4.88 8.82
N ILE A 236 1.28 4.59 10.10
CA ILE A 236 2.10 3.63 10.80
C ILE A 236 1.86 2.33 10.04
N ARG A 237 2.92 1.76 9.45
CA ARG A 237 2.89 0.46 8.78
C ARG A 237 2.13 -0.47 9.72
N ARG A 238 0.97 -0.98 9.28
CA ARG A 238 0.26 -1.96 10.10
C ARG A 238 1.22 -3.14 10.18
N LYS A 239 1.69 -3.42 11.40
CA LYS A 239 2.31 -4.69 11.77
C LYS A 239 1.66 -5.79 10.92
N ASN A 240 2.46 -6.57 10.19
CA ASN A 240 1.96 -7.78 9.56
C ASN A 240 1.12 -8.53 10.60
N LYS A 241 0.02 -9.18 10.20
CA LYS A 241 -0.84 -9.87 11.17
C LYS A 241 -0.09 -10.97 11.95
N SER A 242 1.13 -11.30 11.52
CA SER A 242 2.17 -12.06 12.21
C SER A 242 3.01 -11.24 13.21
N LYS A 243 2.62 -10.04 13.66
CA LYS A 243 3.33 -9.24 14.69
C LYS A 243 2.41 -8.81 15.83
N VAL A 244 2.53 -9.43 17.00
CA VAL A 244 1.64 -9.34 18.19
C VAL A 244 2.47 -9.31 19.49
N GLY A 245 3.81 -9.41 19.41
CA GLY A 245 4.67 -9.48 20.61
C GLY A 245 4.68 -8.22 21.50
N PHE A 246 4.03 -7.14 21.08
CA PHE A 246 3.94 -5.89 21.84
C PHE A 246 2.57 -5.22 21.70
N ASP A 247 1.48 -5.99 21.61
CA ASP A 247 0.12 -5.46 21.66
C ASP A 247 -0.47 -5.68 23.05
N ILE A 248 -1.13 -4.66 23.61
CA ILE A 248 -1.76 -4.74 24.93
C ILE A 248 -2.96 -5.70 24.83
N GLY A 249 -2.76 -6.98 25.17
CA GLY A 249 -3.83 -7.96 25.29
C GLY A 249 -3.64 -9.34 24.64
N ARG A 250 -2.45 -9.69 24.10
CA ARG A 250 -2.15 -11.05 23.61
C ARG A 250 -0.71 -11.45 23.97
N GLY A 251 -0.54 -12.63 24.58
CA GLY A 251 0.72 -13.06 25.21
C GLY A 251 1.48 -14.12 24.42
N CYS A 252 2.72 -14.41 24.83
CA CYS A 252 3.60 -15.44 24.21
C CYS A 252 2.95 -16.83 24.11
N THR A 253 1.97 -17.12 24.96
CA THR A 253 1.22 -18.39 24.98
C THR A 253 0.40 -18.62 23.71
N ASP A 254 -0.20 -17.58 23.14
CA ASP A 254 -1.00 -17.70 21.92
C ASP A 254 -0.11 -18.04 20.70
N ASN A 255 1.13 -17.57 20.72
CA ASN A 255 2.11 -17.80 19.66
C ASN A 255 2.66 -19.22 19.68
N ILE A 256 3.02 -19.73 20.87
CA ILE A 256 3.42 -21.13 21.04
C ILE A 256 2.27 -22.06 20.62
N PHE A 257 1.02 -21.67 20.90
CA PHE A 257 -0.15 -22.41 20.46
C PHE A 257 -0.30 -22.43 18.93
N ALA A 258 -0.23 -21.29 18.26
CA ALA A 258 -0.27 -21.21 16.80
C ALA A 258 0.86 -22.02 16.14
N PHE A 259 2.06 -21.91 16.70
CA PHE A 259 3.24 -22.67 16.28
C PHE A 259 3.01 -24.19 16.36
N ARG A 260 2.52 -24.66 17.51
CA ARG A 260 2.17 -26.07 17.72
C ARG A 260 1.09 -26.56 16.76
N LEU A 261 0.07 -25.74 16.50
CA LEU A 261 -1.00 -26.11 15.56
C LEU A 261 -0.49 -26.30 14.14
N ILE A 262 0.42 -25.44 13.68
CA ILE A 262 1.04 -25.56 12.36
C ILE A 262 1.82 -26.87 12.29
N ILE A 263 2.75 -27.12 13.21
CA ILE A 263 3.54 -28.35 13.25
C ILE A 263 2.64 -29.59 13.26
N GLN A 264 1.67 -29.64 14.18
CA GLN A 264 0.74 -30.76 14.30
C GLN A 264 -0.06 -31.01 13.02
N GLN A 265 -0.36 -29.96 12.26
CA GLN A 265 -1.04 -30.09 10.99
C GLN A 265 -0.15 -30.77 9.95
N PHE A 266 1.09 -30.30 9.78
CA PHE A 266 2.03 -30.91 8.84
C PHE A 266 2.35 -32.37 9.23
N GLU A 267 2.56 -32.65 10.51
CA GLU A 267 2.70 -34.00 11.05
C GLU A 267 1.49 -34.88 10.73
N ARG A 268 0.27 -34.41 11.05
CA ARG A 268 -0.98 -35.17 10.84
C ARG A 268 -1.22 -35.53 9.37
N TYR A 269 -0.91 -34.62 8.45
CA TYR A 269 -1.10 -34.83 7.02
C TYR A 269 0.12 -35.43 6.32
N ASN A 270 1.18 -35.78 7.07
CA ASN A 270 2.45 -36.29 6.54
C ASN A 270 3.03 -35.40 5.42
N LEU A 271 2.92 -34.08 5.59
CA LEU A 271 3.43 -33.09 4.64
C LEU A 271 4.82 -32.61 5.08
N PRO A 272 5.75 -32.38 4.14
CA PRO A 272 7.07 -31.90 4.48
C PRO A 272 7.04 -30.40 4.83
N LEU A 273 7.82 -30.01 5.84
CA LEU A 273 7.98 -28.61 6.25
C LEU A 273 9.39 -28.37 6.79
N ILE A 274 9.98 -27.24 6.38
CA ILE A 274 11.21 -26.71 6.97
C ILE A 274 10.87 -25.45 7.76
N LEU A 275 11.25 -25.43 9.03
CA LEU A 275 11.20 -24.26 9.89
C LEU A 275 12.62 -23.76 10.11
N MET A 276 12.88 -22.47 9.93
CA MET A 276 14.18 -21.86 10.18
C MET A 276 14.05 -20.78 11.26
N PHE A 277 14.91 -20.83 12.26
CA PHE A 277 14.94 -19.88 13.37
C PHE A 277 16.18 -19.01 13.22
N LEU A 278 16.02 -17.80 12.69
CA LEU A 278 17.10 -16.88 12.38
C LEU A 278 17.44 -16.01 13.59
N ASP A 279 18.72 -16.00 13.95
CA ASP A 279 19.29 -15.10 14.96
C ASP A 279 20.22 -14.09 14.27
N PHE A 280 20.11 -12.81 14.63
CA PHE A 280 20.97 -11.75 14.10
C PHE A 280 22.06 -11.38 15.12
N ILE A 281 23.31 -11.36 14.66
CA ILE A 281 24.46 -10.97 15.48
C ILE A 281 24.33 -9.48 15.86
N ALA A 282 24.25 -9.19 17.17
CA ALA A 282 24.19 -7.83 17.72
C ALA A 282 23.22 -6.93 16.93
N ALA A 283 22.00 -7.41 16.73
CA ALA A 283 21.08 -6.87 15.74
C ALA A 283 20.77 -5.36 15.95
N PHE A 284 20.55 -4.95 17.20
CA PHE A 284 20.31 -3.56 17.56
C PHE A 284 21.50 -2.67 17.22
N ASP A 285 22.73 -3.15 17.40
CA ASP A 285 23.97 -2.38 17.21
C ASP A 285 24.44 -2.37 15.75
N SER A 286 23.94 -3.29 14.92
CA SER A 286 24.44 -3.53 13.56
C SER A 286 23.71 -2.73 12.47
N VAL A 287 22.50 -2.23 12.74
CA VAL A 287 21.69 -1.49 11.74
C VAL A 287 22.42 -0.23 11.27
N THR A 288 22.63 -0.09 9.96
CA THR A 288 23.24 1.12 9.41
C THR A 288 22.24 2.28 9.39
N ARG A 289 22.47 3.33 10.21
CA ARG A 289 21.54 4.46 10.35
C ARG A 289 21.22 5.15 9.03
N GLN A 290 22.25 5.41 8.20
CA GLN A 290 22.05 6.04 6.89
C GLN A 290 21.09 5.25 5.98
N LYS A 291 21.15 3.91 6.04
CA LYS A 291 20.28 3.04 5.25
C LYS A 291 18.88 2.97 5.82
N LEU A 292 18.74 2.88 7.15
CA LEU A 292 17.46 3.00 7.85
C LEU A 292 16.72 4.28 7.45
N TRP A 293 17.41 5.42 7.42
CA TRP A 293 16.80 6.69 7.01
C TRP A 293 16.33 6.68 5.55
N LYS A 294 17.16 6.18 4.64
CA LYS A 294 16.76 6.03 3.22
C LYS A 294 15.57 5.09 3.05
N ILE A 295 15.52 4.00 3.81
CA ILE A 295 14.38 3.07 3.80
C ILE A 295 13.10 3.79 4.24
N LEU A 296 13.15 4.53 5.35
CA LEU A 296 12.00 5.30 5.83
C LEU A 296 11.55 6.36 4.82
N GLU A 297 12.49 7.05 4.17
CA GLU A 297 12.21 8.05 3.13
C GLU A 297 11.58 7.41 1.87
N ASN A 298 12.12 6.29 1.40
CA ASN A 298 11.61 5.56 0.24
C ASN A 298 10.22 4.98 0.51
N ASP A 299 10.00 4.50 1.74
CA ASP A 299 8.69 4.09 2.23
C ASP A 299 7.81 5.30 2.55
N GLY A 300 8.23 6.52 2.20
CA GLY A 300 7.47 7.77 2.22
C GLY A 300 7.11 8.29 3.60
N MET A 301 7.94 8.01 4.61
CA MET A 301 7.88 8.77 5.85
C MET A 301 8.16 10.25 5.56
N PRO A 302 7.45 11.18 6.23
CA PRO A 302 7.63 12.60 5.99
C PRO A 302 9.05 13.01 6.33
N LEU A 303 9.66 13.78 5.42
CA LEU A 303 11.05 14.23 5.59
C LEU A 303 11.26 14.92 6.93
N LYS A 304 10.32 15.77 7.36
CA LYS A 304 10.41 16.45 8.66
C LYS A 304 10.48 15.47 9.85
N LEU A 305 9.77 14.36 9.79
CA LEU A 305 9.81 13.33 10.83
C LEU A 305 11.13 12.55 10.77
N VAL A 306 11.58 12.21 9.56
CA VAL A 306 12.88 11.57 9.35
C VAL A 306 14.03 12.47 9.82
N GLU A 307 13.99 13.77 9.53
CA GLU A 307 14.95 14.76 10.01
C GLU A 307 14.93 14.89 11.53
N LEU A 308 13.75 14.86 12.16
CA LEU A 308 13.64 14.87 13.62
C LEU A 308 14.20 13.58 14.24
N MET A 309 13.96 12.43 13.62
CA MET A 309 14.57 11.16 14.04
C MET A 309 16.09 11.19 13.83
N LYS A 310 16.58 11.67 12.69
CA LYS A 310 18.02 11.87 12.42
C LYS A 310 18.65 12.76 13.49
N ALA A 311 18.10 13.95 13.72
CA ALA A 311 18.60 14.88 14.73
C ALA A 311 18.56 14.27 16.15
N TYR A 312 17.56 13.45 16.46
CA TYR A 312 17.49 12.73 17.73
C TYR A 312 18.56 11.62 17.83
N TYR A 313 18.96 11.01 16.71
CA TYR A 313 20.01 9.98 16.67
C TYR A 313 21.43 10.55 16.50
N ASP A 314 21.58 11.71 15.88
CA ASP A 314 22.85 12.40 15.65
C ASP A 314 23.53 12.81 16.97
N ALA A 315 24.84 13.08 16.89
CA ALA A 315 25.71 13.43 18.03
C ALA A 315 25.79 12.38 19.16
N SER A 316 25.54 11.10 18.85
CA SER A 316 25.80 10.02 19.79
C SER A 316 27.29 9.70 19.82
N VAL A 317 27.97 10.02 20.91
CA VAL A 317 29.34 9.56 21.19
C VAL A 317 29.30 8.46 22.23
N SER A 318 30.22 7.51 22.10
CA SER A 318 30.43 6.43 23.08
C SER A 318 31.89 6.42 23.53
N ARG A 319 32.10 5.89 24.75
CA ARG A 319 33.42 5.56 25.30
C ARG A 319 33.37 4.13 25.82
N VAL A 320 34.48 3.41 25.73
CA VAL A 320 34.62 2.08 26.34
C VAL A 320 35.35 2.25 27.67
N ARG A 321 34.86 1.61 28.74
CA ARG A 321 35.57 1.56 30.02
C ARG A 321 36.33 0.24 30.16
N ILE A 322 37.65 0.30 30.30
CA ILE A 322 38.52 -0.86 30.46
C ILE A 322 39.35 -0.65 31.73
N TYR A 323 39.26 -1.59 32.68
CA TYR A 323 39.97 -1.54 33.97
C TYR A 323 39.82 -0.23 34.78
N GLY A 324 38.70 0.48 34.60
CA GLY A 324 38.42 1.74 35.30
C GLY A 324 38.82 3.01 34.53
N GLU A 325 39.52 2.87 33.40
CA GLU A 325 39.84 4.00 32.52
C GLU A 325 38.91 4.03 31.31
N GLU A 326 38.58 5.23 30.85
CA GLU A 326 37.72 5.46 29.68
C GLU A 326 38.57 5.74 28.44
N THR A 327 38.17 5.16 27.31
CA THR A 327 38.76 5.49 26.01
C THR A 327 38.39 6.91 25.57
N GLU A 328 39.06 7.39 24.53
CA GLU A 328 38.61 8.55 23.76
C GLU A 328 37.18 8.33 23.22
N GLU A 329 36.48 9.44 22.99
CA GLU A 329 35.14 9.44 22.42
C GLU A 329 35.19 9.05 20.94
N PHE A 330 34.30 8.15 20.54
CA PHE A 330 34.07 7.84 19.14
C PHE A 330 32.59 8.03 18.79
N LEU A 331 32.35 8.43 17.53
CA LEU A 331 31.01 8.62 17.01
C LEU A 331 30.31 7.28 16.78
N VAL A 332 29.05 7.20 17.18
CA VAL A 332 28.21 6.02 16.98
C VAL A 332 27.39 6.18 15.70
N GLU A 333 27.89 5.59 14.61
CA GLU A 333 27.24 5.64 13.29
C GLU A 333 26.31 4.45 13.01
N PHE A 334 26.46 3.39 13.80
CA PHE A 334 25.73 2.14 13.67
C PHE A 334 24.77 1.93 14.83
N GLY A 335 23.77 1.11 14.58
CA GLY A 335 22.81 0.65 15.54
C GLY A 335 21.75 1.68 15.93
N VAL A 336 20.69 1.16 16.53
CA VAL A 336 19.66 1.96 17.17
C VAL A 336 20.01 2.20 18.65
N LYS A 337 19.65 3.35 19.23
CA LYS A 337 20.00 3.72 20.61
C LYS A 337 19.43 2.71 21.62
N GLN A 338 20.29 2.05 22.40
CA GLN A 338 19.82 1.16 23.47
C GLN A 338 19.04 1.95 24.55
N GLY A 339 18.02 1.33 25.15
CA GLY A 339 17.16 1.97 26.15
C GLY A 339 16.21 3.06 25.62
N CYS A 340 16.23 3.35 24.31
CA CYS A 340 15.34 4.33 23.71
C CYS A 340 14.00 3.69 23.32
N PHE A 341 12.89 4.36 23.67
CA PHE A 341 11.53 3.95 23.30
C PHE A 341 11.32 3.78 21.78
N LEU A 342 11.99 4.59 20.96
CA LEU A 342 11.85 4.56 19.50
C LEU A 342 12.63 3.41 18.84
N SER A 343 13.72 2.96 19.47
CA SER A 343 14.64 1.97 18.89
C SER A 343 14.00 0.62 18.56
N PRO A 344 13.17 0.00 19.42
CA PRO A 344 12.45 -1.21 19.06
C PRO A 344 11.56 -1.03 17.84
N THR A 345 10.96 0.15 17.66
CA THR A 345 10.08 0.42 16.52
C THR A 345 10.87 0.53 15.23
N LEU A 346 12.00 1.24 15.25
CA LEU A 346 12.89 1.39 14.09
C LEU A 346 13.58 0.08 13.72
N PHE A 347 13.99 -0.71 14.71
CA PHE A 347 14.56 -2.03 14.47
C PHE A 347 13.55 -2.98 13.82
N ASN A 348 12.33 -3.04 14.37
CA ASN A 348 11.26 -3.85 13.78
C ASN A 348 10.92 -3.41 12.35
N TYR A 349 10.99 -2.11 12.06
CA TYR A 349 10.80 -1.57 10.72
C TYR A 349 11.84 -2.09 9.73
N CYS A 350 13.10 -2.16 10.15
CA CYS A 350 14.17 -2.76 9.35
C CYS A 350 13.91 -4.23 9.05
N ILE A 351 13.51 -5.00 10.05
CA ILE A 351 13.18 -6.43 9.87
C ILE A 351 11.99 -6.60 8.92
N ASP A 352 10.92 -5.82 9.10
CA ASP A 352 9.77 -5.80 8.17
C ASP A 352 10.21 -5.56 6.73
N TRP A 353 11.08 -4.57 6.53
CA TRP A 353 11.58 -4.24 5.20
C TRP A 353 12.41 -5.38 4.61
N VAL A 354 13.28 -6.03 5.40
CA VAL A 354 14.06 -7.19 4.93
C VAL A 354 13.14 -8.34 4.52
N LEU A 355 12.20 -8.72 5.39
CA LEU A 355 11.32 -9.85 5.16
C LEU A 355 10.36 -9.61 3.98
N GLU A 356 9.77 -8.42 3.87
CA GLU A 356 8.86 -8.12 2.77
C GLU A 356 9.57 -8.20 1.42
N ASN A 357 10.78 -7.65 1.30
CA ASN A 357 11.53 -7.70 0.05
C ASN A 357 12.15 -9.08 -0.24
N ALA A 358 12.50 -9.84 0.81
CA ALA A 358 13.08 -11.16 0.65
C ALA A 358 12.05 -12.24 0.34
N LEU A 359 10.83 -12.12 0.88
CA LEU A 359 9.84 -13.19 0.88
C LEU A 359 8.68 -12.96 -0.10
N SER A 360 8.51 -11.76 -0.67
CA SER A 360 7.35 -11.42 -1.53
C SER A 360 7.15 -12.34 -2.75
N SER A 361 8.21 -13.01 -3.20
CA SER A 361 8.21 -13.89 -4.36
C SER A 361 8.04 -15.37 -4.01
N TYR A 362 7.98 -15.71 -2.72
CA TYR A 362 7.91 -17.08 -2.25
C TYR A 362 6.50 -17.42 -1.77
N PRO A 363 5.95 -18.59 -2.15
CA PRO A 363 4.65 -19.03 -1.69
C PRO A 363 4.64 -19.31 -0.18
N GLY A 364 5.75 -19.73 0.43
CA GLY A 364 5.79 -20.15 1.83
C GLY A 364 5.12 -21.50 2.07
N ALA A 365 4.91 -21.87 3.33
CA ALA A 365 4.28 -23.12 3.73
C ALA A 365 2.73 -23.07 3.67
N GLN A 366 2.11 -24.03 2.99
CA GLN A 366 0.64 -24.12 2.92
C GLN A 366 0.02 -24.72 4.18
N VAL A 367 -0.73 -23.90 4.93
CA VAL A 367 -1.48 -24.27 6.11
C VAL A 367 -2.96 -24.43 5.76
N GLY A 368 -3.38 -25.66 5.44
CA GLY A 368 -4.76 -25.97 5.06
C GLY A 368 -5.09 -25.56 3.62
N GLN A 369 -6.36 -25.36 3.29
CA GLN A 369 -6.79 -25.22 1.89
C GLN A 369 -6.52 -23.84 1.26
N ASN A 370 -6.26 -22.77 2.04
CA ASN A 370 -6.22 -21.40 1.51
C ASN A 370 -5.31 -20.42 2.29
N LEU A 371 -4.33 -20.91 3.06
CA LEU A 371 -3.41 -20.05 3.81
C LEU A 371 -1.99 -20.49 3.52
N SER A 372 -1.16 -19.56 3.08
CA SER A 372 0.28 -19.77 2.92
C SER A 372 1.01 -18.82 3.86
N LEU A 373 1.98 -19.35 4.60
CA LEU A 373 2.75 -18.62 5.60
C LEU A 373 4.23 -18.73 5.29
N THR A 374 4.89 -17.59 5.13
CA THR A 374 6.34 -17.48 4.87
C THR A 374 7.14 -17.27 6.14
N ASP A 375 6.54 -16.60 7.13
CA ASP A 375 7.19 -16.18 8.36
C ASP A 375 6.27 -16.37 9.59
N LEU A 376 6.92 -16.58 10.72
CA LEU A 376 6.36 -16.61 12.07
C LEU A 376 7.22 -15.67 12.92
N ASP A 377 6.90 -14.38 12.88
CA ASP A 377 7.62 -13.31 13.58
C ASP A 377 7.36 -13.30 15.11
N TYR A 378 7.60 -14.41 15.83
CA TYR A 378 7.21 -14.57 17.24
C TYR A 378 8.09 -15.39 18.17
N ALA A 379 9.40 -15.39 17.95
CA ALA A 379 10.31 -15.46 19.09
C ALA A 379 11.00 -14.10 19.21
N ASP A 380 11.89 -13.94 20.20
CA ASP A 380 12.87 -12.85 20.18
C ASP A 380 13.75 -12.88 18.88
N ASP A 381 13.59 -13.93 18.07
CA ASP A 381 14.22 -14.30 16.80
C ASP A 381 13.18 -14.49 15.65
N VAL A 382 13.61 -14.29 14.40
CA VAL A 382 12.76 -14.38 13.20
C VAL A 382 12.56 -15.86 12.81
N GLY A 383 11.31 -16.32 12.73
CA GLY A 383 10.97 -17.68 12.28
C GLY A 383 10.51 -17.70 10.82
N LEU A 384 11.05 -18.58 9.99
CA LEU A 384 10.63 -18.77 8.60
C LEU A 384 10.03 -20.16 8.36
N LEU A 385 9.06 -20.23 7.47
CA LEU A 385 8.35 -21.44 7.07
C LEU A 385 8.49 -21.67 5.57
N SER A 386 8.96 -22.86 5.17
CA SER A 386 9.19 -23.17 3.76
C SER A 386 8.88 -24.61 3.41
N ASP A 387 8.49 -24.82 2.15
CA ASP A 387 8.69 -26.12 1.51
C ASP A 387 10.19 -26.44 1.43
N PRO A 388 10.61 -27.71 1.59
CA PRO A 388 12.02 -28.09 1.52
C PRO A 388 12.75 -27.67 0.24
N VAL A 389 12.06 -27.64 -0.91
CA VAL A 389 12.67 -27.30 -2.20
C VAL A 389 13.09 -25.82 -2.23
N GLU A 390 12.34 -24.96 -1.55
CA GLU A 390 12.57 -23.51 -1.56
C GLU A 390 13.37 -23.00 -0.36
N ALA A 391 13.56 -23.82 0.67
CA ALA A 391 14.08 -23.38 1.97
C ALA A 391 15.45 -22.69 1.88
N GLN A 392 16.39 -23.27 1.12
CA GLN A 392 17.72 -22.67 0.93
C GLN A 392 17.66 -21.35 0.17
N ASN A 393 16.88 -21.27 -0.92
CA ASN A 393 16.75 -20.04 -1.70
C ASN A 393 16.08 -18.92 -0.89
N MET A 394 15.08 -19.26 -0.08
CA MET A 394 14.40 -18.31 0.80
C MET A 394 15.35 -17.80 1.90
N LEU A 395 16.16 -18.68 2.48
CA LEU A 395 17.20 -18.31 3.45
C LEU A 395 18.24 -17.38 2.84
N ASP A 396 18.77 -17.72 1.66
CA ASP A 396 19.77 -16.91 0.95
C ASP A 396 19.24 -15.53 0.58
N SER A 397 17.97 -15.45 0.18
CA SER A 397 17.27 -14.18 -0.06
C SER A 397 17.24 -13.31 1.20
N VAL A 398 16.81 -13.86 2.33
CA VAL A 398 16.75 -13.11 3.60
C VAL A 398 18.14 -12.64 4.03
N VAL A 399 19.16 -13.50 3.93
CA VAL A 399 20.55 -13.13 4.24
C VAL A 399 21.03 -11.99 3.34
N ALA A 400 20.77 -12.05 2.04
CA ALA A 400 21.18 -11.01 1.09
C ALA A 400 20.54 -9.65 1.44
N TRP A 401 19.23 -9.62 1.72
CA TRP A 401 18.53 -8.40 2.11
C TRP A 401 18.94 -7.88 3.50
N ALA A 402 19.22 -8.76 4.45
CA ALA A 402 19.71 -8.38 5.78
C ALA A 402 21.07 -7.66 5.71
N VAL A 403 22.00 -8.17 4.90
CA VAL A 403 23.32 -7.56 4.69
C VAL A 403 23.19 -6.14 4.13
N LEU A 404 22.18 -5.88 3.30
CA LEU A 404 21.94 -4.54 2.76
C LEU A 404 21.70 -3.52 3.85
N ILE A 405 21.22 -3.86 5.04
CA ILE A 405 21.00 -2.92 6.15
C ILE A 405 22.03 -3.04 7.27
N GLY A 406 23.06 -3.86 7.08
CA GLY A 406 24.14 -4.10 8.04
C GLY A 406 23.87 -5.26 9.01
N LEU A 407 22.72 -5.93 8.90
CA LEU A 407 22.44 -7.11 9.71
C LEU A 407 23.23 -8.32 9.20
N LYS A 408 23.65 -9.17 10.13
CA LYS A 408 24.33 -10.43 9.86
C LYS A 408 23.62 -11.55 10.60
N VAL A 409 23.28 -12.61 9.89
CA VAL A 409 22.68 -13.81 10.47
C VAL A 409 23.77 -14.64 11.14
N SER A 410 23.53 -15.09 12.37
CA SER A 410 24.41 -15.94 13.15
C SER A 410 24.33 -17.38 12.67
N THR A 411 25.38 -17.92 12.08
CA THR A 411 25.43 -19.35 11.68
C THR A 411 25.40 -20.31 12.86
N GLU A 412 25.86 -19.88 14.03
CA GLU A 412 25.94 -20.71 15.25
C GLU A 412 24.58 -20.79 15.97
N LYS A 413 23.86 -19.67 16.02
CA LYS A 413 22.58 -19.58 16.74
C LYS A 413 21.37 -19.82 15.84
N THR A 414 21.54 -19.68 14.52
CA THR A 414 20.49 -19.99 13.56
C THR A 414 20.35 -21.49 13.42
N LYS A 415 19.14 -22.00 13.63
CA LYS A 415 18.84 -23.43 13.59
C LYS A 415 17.68 -23.70 12.66
N PHE A 416 17.51 -24.95 12.26
CA PHE A 416 16.35 -25.35 11.47
C PHE A 416 15.75 -26.67 11.96
N MET A 417 14.46 -26.85 11.73
CA MET A 417 13.71 -28.06 12.04
C MET A 417 13.07 -28.58 10.78
N ALA A 418 13.06 -29.91 10.60
CA ALA A 418 12.45 -30.55 9.45
C ALA A 418 11.39 -31.55 9.89
N ILE A 419 10.17 -31.36 9.39
CA ILE A 419 9.01 -32.21 9.68
C ILE A 419 8.72 -33.05 8.45
N ASN A 420 8.54 -34.36 8.63
CA ASN A 420 8.25 -35.34 7.58
C ASN A 420 9.17 -35.25 6.35
N HIS A 421 10.41 -34.81 6.54
CA HIS A 421 11.39 -34.63 5.47
C HIS A 421 12.76 -35.09 5.95
N ASP A 422 13.38 -36.01 5.20
CA ASP A 422 14.75 -36.42 5.46
C ASP A 422 15.73 -35.42 4.85
N THR A 423 16.46 -34.71 5.72
CA THR A 423 17.44 -33.69 5.34
C THR A 423 18.82 -34.30 5.08
N GLY A 424 18.97 -35.62 5.22
CA GLY A 424 20.25 -36.34 5.12
C GLY A 424 21.00 -36.19 3.78
N LEU A 425 20.35 -35.67 2.74
CA LEU A 425 20.96 -35.44 1.43
C LEU A 425 21.27 -33.95 1.13
N PHE A 426 20.63 -32.99 1.81
CA PHE A 426 20.78 -31.55 1.54
C PHE A 426 20.59 -30.72 2.83
N PRO A 427 21.66 -30.44 3.60
CA PRO A 427 21.58 -29.56 4.78
C PRO A 427 21.45 -28.10 4.35
N LEU A 428 20.72 -27.30 5.16
CA LEU A 428 20.69 -25.85 4.98
C LEU A 428 22.04 -25.24 5.36
N THR A 429 22.48 -24.26 4.56
CA THR A 429 23.77 -23.59 4.77
C THR A 429 23.64 -22.08 4.70
N ILE A 430 24.49 -21.38 5.44
CA ILE A 430 24.73 -19.93 5.28
C ILE A 430 26.23 -19.76 5.10
N ASN A 431 26.65 -19.09 4.02
CA ASN A 431 28.08 -18.92 3.70
C ASN A 431 28.87 -20.24 3.73
N GLN A 432 28.29 -21.32 3.20
CA GLN A 432 28.86 -22.68 3.18
C GLN A 432 29.00 -23.35 4.55
N VAL A 433 28.54 -22.72 5.64
CA VAL A 433 28.48 -23.32 6.97
C VAL A 433 27.12 -24.00 7.13
N GLN A 434 27.13 -25.28 7.48
CA GLN A 434 25.90 -26.04 7.76
C GLN A 434 25.26 -25.56 9.06
N LEU A 435 23.94 -25.36 9.00
CA LEU A 435 23.14 -24.99 10.16
C LEU A 435 22.85 -26.22 11.03
N GLU A 436 22.64 -25.98 12.32
CA GLU A 436 22.25 -27.04 13.25
C GLU A 436 20.78 -27.44 13.00
N LYS A 437 20.54 -28.74 12.81
CA LYS A 437 19.20 -29.32 12.78
C LYS A 437 18.72 -29.58 14.21
N VAL A 438 17.60 -29.00 14.58
CA VAL A 438 16.87 -29.28 15.82
C VAL A 438 15.65 -30.15 15.53
N ASN A 439 15.27 -31.00 16.50
CA ASN A 439 14.15 -31.92 16.41
C ASN A 439 12.90 -31.38 17.09
#